data_AF-A0A2G5UNC8-F1
#
_entry.id   AF-A0A2G5UNC8-F1
#
_cell.length_a   1.000
_cell.length_b   1.000
_cell.length_c   1.000
_cell.angle_alpha   90.00
_cell.angle_beta   90.00
_cell.angle_gamma   90.00
#
_symmetry.space_group_name_H-M   'P 1'
#
loop_
_entity.id
_entity.type
_entity.pdbx_description
1 polymer ?
#
loop_
_entity_poly.entity_id
_entity_poly.type
_entity_poly.pdbx_seq_one_letter_code
_entity_poly.pdbx_strand_id
1 'polypeptide(L)'
;MSLASEEVCREAIAKRGFDGPPDSPYAVFECIADGHLVRRLPPSHKVSRCVMQWIDWNCKDGFLLFDHDKLRFDGKDMSVFTGKVKVAEPGSKTFKSYEAKIENGTSVSLIGIKINFVWPKLTKIQINLH
;
A
#
# COMPACT_ATOMS: atom_id res chain seq x y z
N MET A 1 -21.53 11.78 -0.64
CA MET A 1 -20.70 11.22 0.45
C MET A 1 -19.88 10.07 -0.14
N SER A 2 -18.58 9.97 0.16
CA SER A 2 -17.77 8.80 -0.25
C SER A 2 -17.64 7.85 0.92
N LEU A 3 -17.85 6.56 0.65
CA LEU A 3 -17.62 5.47 1.59
C LEU A 3 -16.12 5.34 1.93
N ALA A 4 -15.85 4.93 3.15
CA ALA A 4 -14.56 4.42 3.59
C ALA A 4 -14.35 2.98 3.10
N SER A 5 -13.09 2.55 3.04
CA SER A 5 -12.71 1.21 2.58
C SER A 5 -13.44 0.09 3.32
N GLU A 6 -13.62 0.22 4.64
CA GLU A 6 -14.32 -0.77 5.46
C GLU A 6 -15.82 -0.86 5.12
N GLU A 7 -16.44 0.28 4.83
CA GLU A 7 -17.85 0.35 4.44
C GLU A 7 -18.07 -0.31 3.08
N VAL A 8 -17.19 -0.04 2.12
CA VAL A 8 -17.21 -0.71 0.80
C VAL A 8 -17.02 -2.21 0.94
N CYS A 9 -16.09 -2.66 1.79
CA CYS A 9 -15.86 -4.08 2.05
C CYS A 9 -17.13 -4.74 2.60
N ARG A 10 -17.78 -4.12 3.60
CA ARG A 10 -19.03 -4.60 4.19
C ARG A 10 -20.17 -4.66 3.16
N GLU A 11 -20.32 -3.65 2.32
CA GLU A 11 -21.34 -3.65 1.26
C GLU A 11 -21.08 -4.71 0.18
N ALA A 12 -19.82 -4.94 -0.18
CA ALA A 12 -19.43 -5.98 -1.14
C ALA A 12 -19.76 -7.38 -0.62
N ILE A 13 -19.47 -7.65 0.67
CA ILE A 13 -19.78 -8.92 1.33
C ILE A 13 -21.30 -9.12 1.46
N ALA A 14 -22.05 -8.07 1.78
CA ALA A 14 -23.51 -8.13 1.91
C ALA A 14 -24.24 -8.28 0.56
N LYS A 15 -23.53 -8.16 -0.56
CA LYS A 15 -24.12 -8.21 -1.91
C LYS A 15 -24.56 -9.64 -2.23
N ARG A 16 -25.78 -9.75 -2.77
CA ARG A 16 -26.33 -11.06 -3.21
C ARG A 16 -25.37 -11.72 -4.21
N GLY A 17 -25.00 -12.97 -3.94
CA GLY A 17 -24.11 -13.77 -4.78
C GLY A 17 -22.65 -13.76 -4.35
N PHE A 18 -22.30 -13.08 -3.25
CA PHE A 18 -21.02 -13.29 -2.60
C PHE A 18 -21.03 -14.63 -1.85
N ASP A 19 -20.10 -15.53 -2.19
CA ASP A 19 -19.97 -16.88 -1.65
C ASP A 19 -18.58 -17.12 -1.01
N GLY A 20 -17.90 -16.04 -0.61
CA GLY A 20 -16.61 -16.11 0.06
C GLY A 20 -16.69 -16.82 1.42
N PRO A 21 -15.58 -17.40 1.91
CA PRO A 21 -15.58 -18.13 3.18
C PRO A 21 -16.02 -17.20 4.33
N PRO A 22 -16.87 -17.69 5.26
CA PRO A 22 -17.17 -16.96 6.49
C PRO A 22 -15.87 -16.60 7.22
N ASP A 23 -15.77 -15.37 7.73
CA ASP A 23 -14.62 -14.87 8.50
C ASP A 23 -13.29 -14.78 7.74
N SER A 24 -13.29 -14.99 6.43
CA SER A 24 -12.12 -14.73 5.59
C SER A 24 -11.84 -13.22 5.54
N PRO A 25 -10.59 -12.77 5.75
CA PRO A 25 -10.27 -11.35 5.77
C PRO A 25 -10.31 -10.80 4.35
N TYR A 26 -11.38 -10.10 3.97
CA TYR A 26 -11.44 -9.32 2.73
C TYR A 26 -11.05 -7.86 2.98
N ALA A 27 -10.47 -7.23 1.97
CA ALA A 27 -10.12 -5.81 1.99
C ALA A 27 -10.31 -5.17 0.62
N VAL A 28 -10.26 -3.84 0.60
CA VAL A 28 -10.17 -3.08 -0.65
C VAL A 28 -8.71 -2.71 -0.87
N PHE A 29 -8.25 -2.90 -2.10
CA PHE A 29 -6.91 -2.58 -2.55
C PHE A 29 -6.98 -1.50 -3.61
N GLU A 30 -6.00 -0.60 -3.58
CA GLU A 30 -5.69 0.26 -4.71
C GLU A 30 -4.66 -0.45 -5.58
N CYS A 31 -4.96 -0.52 -6.88
CA CYS A 31 -4.11 -1.09 -7.90
C CYS A 31 -3.78 0.01 -8.92
N ILE A 32 -2.49 0.22 -9.19
CA ILE A 32 -1.97 1.16 -10.19
C ILE A 32 -0.83 0.51 -10.97
N ALA A 33 -0.32 1.18 -12.01
CA ALA A 33 0.73 0.67 -12.90
C ALA A 33 0.33 -0.69 -13.51
N ASP A 34 -0.82 -0.76 -14.17
CA ASP A 34 -1.41 -1.96 -14.77
C ASP A 34 -1.57 -3.12 -13.77
N GLY A 35 -1.77 -2.78 -12.49
CA GLY A 35 -1.89 -3.76 -11.40
C GLY A 35 -0.56 -4.25 -10.83
N HIS A 36 0.59 -3.75 -11.31
CA HIS A 36 1.91 -4.10 -10.75
C HIS A 36 2.16 -3.49 -9.37
N LEU A 37 1.46 -2.43 -9.01
CA LEU A 37 1.54 -1.81 -7.69
C LEU A 37 0.19 -1.93 -7.00
N VAL A 38 0.17 -2.75 -5.95
CA VAL A 38 -1.03 -3.04 -5.16
C VAL A 38 -0.76 -2.63 -3.72
N ARG A 39 -1.66 -1.84 -3.13
CA ARG A 39 -1.65 -1.55 -1.70
C ARG A 39 -3.02 -1.75 -1.09
N ARG A 40 -3.06 -2.31 0.13
CA ARG A 40 -4.27 -2.38 0.94
C ARG A 40 -4.69 -0.97 1.38
N LEU A 41 -5.97 -0.64 1.24
CA LEU A 41 -6.49 0.61 1.78
C LEU A 41 -6.72 0.48 3.29
N PRO A 42 -6.31 1.49 4.09
CA PRO A 42 -6.67 1.53 5.50
C PRO A 42 -8.19 1.55 5.68
N PRO A 43 -8.75 0.92 6.73
CA PRO A 43 -10.20 0.84 6.95
C PRO A 43 -10.94 2.19 6.87
N SER A 44 -10.35 3.23 7.46
CA SER A 44 -10.89 4.60 7.49
C SER A 44 -10.61 5.43 6.23
N HIS A 45 -9.88 4.88 5.25
CA HIS A 45 -9.51 5.61 4.04
C HIS A 45 -10.72 5.75 3.12
N LYS A 46 -11.09 6.99 2.79
CA LYS A 46 -12.19 7.27 1.86
C LYS A 46 -11.77 6.93 0.44
N VAL A 47 -12.59 6.12 -0.25
CA VAL A 47 -12.31 5.68 -1.62
C VAL A 47 -12.14 6.87 -2.59
N SER A 48 -12.91 7.94 -2.43
CA SER A 48 -12.76 9.14 -3.25
C SER A 48 -11.37 9.78 -3.15
N ARG A 49 -10.65 9.61 -2.03
CA ARG A 49 -9.29 10.15 -1.89
C ARG A 49 -8.29 9.43 -2.79
N CYS A 50 -8.43 8.12 -3.01
CA CYS A 50 -7.63 7.37 -3.99
C CYS A 50 -7.80 7.96 -5.38
N VAL A 51 -9.05 8.14 -5.81
CA VAL A 51 -9.37 8.68 -7.14
C VAL A 51 -8.78 10.09 -7.33
N MET A 52 -8.90 10.97 -6.32
CA MET A 52 -8.27 12.29 -6.37
C MET A 52 -6.74 12.20 -6.49
N GLN A 53 -6.13 11.27 -5.75
CA GLN A 53 -4.68 11.04 -5.80
C GLN A 53 -4.22 10.57 -7.18
N TRP A 54 -5.00 9.72 -7.84
CA TRP A 54 -4.68 9.24 -9.18
C TRP A 54 -4.64 10.40 -10.18
N ILE A 55 -5.55 11.37 -10.04
CA ILE A 55 -5.54 12.59 -10.87
C ILE A 55 -4.24 13.38 -10.63
N ASP A 56 -3.87 13.60 -9.37
CA ASP A 56 -2.63 14.32 -9.01
C ASP A 56 -1.38 13.62 -9.56
N TRP A 57 -1.41 12.30 -9.66
CA TRP A 57 -0.31 11.49 -10.20
C TRP A 57 -0.37 11.28 -11.72
N ASN A 58 -1.40 11.79 -12.40
CA ASN A 58 -1.70 11.47 -13.80
C ASN A 58 -1.76 9.95 -14.06
N CYS A 59 -2.28 9.20 -13.08
CA CYS A 59 -2.54 7.76 -13.14
C CYS A 59 -3.88 7.53 -13.84
N LYS A 60 -3.87 6.81 -14.96
CA LYS A 60 -5.05 6.59 -15.82
C LYS A 60 -5.58 5.16 -15.77
N ASP A 61 -4.80 4.29 -15.15
CA ASP A 61 -4.94 2.84 -15.04
C ASP A 61 -5.26 2.42 -13.60
N GLY A 62 -5.54 3.39 -12.71
CA GLY A 62 -5.91 3.12 -11.33
C GLY A 62 -7.27 2.45 -11.21
N PHE A 63 -7.35 1.38 -10.43
CA PHE A 63 -8.61 0.71 -10.09
C PHE A 63 -8.61 0.22 -8.63
N LEU A 64 -9.81 -0.09 -8.14
CA LEU A 64 -10.00 -0.67 -6.82
C LEU A 64 -10.35 -2.14 -6.96
N LEU A 65 -9.71 -2.96 -6.13
CA LEU A 65 -9.95 -4.39 -6.09
C LEU A 65 -10.48 -4.77 -4.71
N PHE A 66 -11.62 -5.47 -4.67
CA PHE A 66 -12.08 -6.16 -3.47
C PHE A 66 -11.62 -7.62 -3.54
N ASP A 67 -10.76 -8.03 -2.63
CA ASP A 67 -10.15 -9.37 -2.65
C ASP A 67 -9.70 -9.81 -1.24
N HIS A 68 -9.28 -11.06 -1.12
CA HIS A 68 -8.77 -11.66 0.10
C HIS A 68 -7.44 -11.05 0.54
N ASP A 69 -7.38 -10.59 1.78
CA ASP A 69 -6.21 -10.04 2.45
C ASP A 69 -5.33 -11.17 3.01
N LYS A 70 -4.49 -11.73 2.14
CA LYS A 70 -3.57 -12.83 2.49
C LYS A 70 -2.43 -12.42 3.41
N LEU A 71 -2.11 -11.13 3.47
CA LEU A 71 -0.95 -10.58 4.18
C LEU A 71 -1.38 -9.52 5.20
N ARG A 72 -2.46 -9.81 5.92
CA ARG A 72 -3.03 -8.88 6.89
C ARG A 72 -1.99 -8.51 7.95
N PHE A 73 -1.52 -7.27 7.89
CA PHE A 73 -0.66 -6.70 8.93
C PHE A 73 -1.52 -6.36 10.16
N ASP A 74 -1.21 -6.97 11.30
CA ASP A 74 -1.95 -6.78 12.55
C ASP A 74 -1.35 -5.71 13.47
N GLY A 75 -0.25 -5.08 13.04
CA GLY A 75 0.40 -3.98 13.77
C GLY A 75 1.16 -4.40 15.04
N LYS A 76 1.21 -5.70 15.35
CA LYS A 76 1.87 -6.19 16.58
C LYS A 76 3.38 -6.32 16.41
N ASP A 77 3.81 -6.72 15.21
CA ASP A 77 5.23 -6.77 14.89
C ASP A 77 5.69 -5.44 14.31
N MET A 78 6.33 -4.65 15.17
CA MET A 78 6.99 -3.38 14.83
C MET A 78 8.49 -3.47 15.07
N SER A 79 9.05 -4.68 14.94
CA SER A 79 10.48 -4.92 15.10
C SER A 79 11.29 -4.05 14.14
N VAL A 80 12.48 -3.67 14.60
CA VAL A 80 13.38 -2.85 13.80
C VAL A 80 13.94 -3.71 12.67
N PHE A 81 13.67 -3.32 11.42
CA PHE A 81 14.35 -3.90 10.27
C PHE A 81 15.69 -3.18 10.06
N THR A 82 16.76 -3.93 9.86
CA THR A 82 18.04 -3.40 9.37
C THR A 82 18.57 -4.31 8.26
N GLY A 83 18.90 -3.75 7.10
CA GLY A 83 19.50 -4.52 6.02
C GLY A 83 19.61 -3.77 4.70
N LYS A 84 20.21 -4.42 3.71
CA LYS A 84 20.41 -3.84 2.38
C LYS A 84 19.11 -3.79 1.58
N VAL A 85 18.78 -2.61 1.05
CA VAL A 85 17.66 -2.40 0.12
C VAL A 85 18.19 -1.85 -1.20
N LYS A 86 17.48 -2.14 -2.29
CA LYS A 86 17.74 -1.55 -3.61
C LYS A 86 16.69 -0.47 -3.88
N VAL A 87 17.16 0.74 -4.17
CA VAL A 87 16.28 1.87 -4.52
C VAL A 87 16.51 2.23 -5.99
N ALA A 88 15.43 2.30 -6.76
CA ALA A 88 15.45 2.72 -8.15
C ALA A 88 15.82 4.20 -8.26
N GLU A 89 16.68 4.55 -9.21
CA GLU A 89 16.95 5.95 -9.50
C GLU A 89 15.77 6.59 -10.26
N PRO A 90 15.36 7.83 -9.94
CA PRO A 90 14.25 8.48 -10.61
C PRO A 90 14.42 8.50 -12.14
N GLY A 91 13.42 8.01 -12.86
CA GLY A 91 13.42 7.97 -14.34
C GLY A 91 14.35 6.90 -14.96
N SER A 92 14.95 6.02 -14.15
CA SER A 92 15.90 5.02 -14.61
C SER A 92 15.42 3.59 -14.36
N LYS A 93 16.04 2.63 -15.06
CA LYS A 93 15.97 1.18 -14.78
C LYS A 93 17.13 0.69 -13.91
N THR A 94 17.97 1.60 -13.43
CA THR A 94 19.12 1.32 -12.54
C THR A 94 18.69 1.39 -11.08
N PHE A 95 19.36 0.60 -10.25
CA PHE A 95 19.14 0.53 -8.81
C PHE A 95 20.44 0.76 -8.06
N LYS A 96 20.37 1.46 -6.94
CA LYS A 96 21.47 1.61 -5.98
C LYS A 96 21.14 0.90 -4.67
N SER A 97 22.16 0.26 -4.09
CA SER A 97 22.03 -0.45 -2.81
C SER A 97 22.34 0.49 -1.65
N TYR A 98 21.50 0.45 -0.62
CA TYR A 98 21.67 1.23 0.62
C TYR A 98 21.47 0.31 1.83
N GLU A 99 22.20 0.56 2.91
CA GLU A 99 21.83 0.01 4.21
C GLU A 99 20.63 0.80 4.74
N ALA A 100 19.51 0.11 4.99
CA ALA A 100 18.29 0.71 5.49
C ALA A 100 18.01 0.28 6.92
N LYS A 101 17.45 1.20 7.70
CA LYS A 101 16.88 0.94 9.02
C LYS A 101 15.43 1.42 9.01
N ILE A 102 14.48 0.54 9.35
CA ILE A 102 13.05 0.86 9.46
C ILE A 102 12.61 0.64 10.90
N GLU A 103 12.03 1.66 11.52
CA GLU A 103 11.62 1.65 12.92
C GLU A 103 10.18 2.15 13.07
N ASN A 104 9.45 1.57 14.02
CA ASN A 104 8.10 2.00 14.40
C ASN A 104 7.11 2.08 13.22
N GLY A 105 7.34 1.29 12.17
CA GLY A 105 6.56 1.28 10.92
C GLY A 105 6.46 2.62 10.17
N THR A 106 7.23 3.63 10.58
CA THR A 106 7.04 5.02 10.12
C THR A 106 8.35 5.75 9.85
N SER A 107 9.44 5.36 10.53
CA SER A 107 10.77 5.92 10.31
C SER A 107 11.54 5.03 9.35
N VAL A 108 12.01 5.59 8.23
CA VAL A 108 12.90 4.93 7.28
C VAL A 108 14.18 5.77 7.18
N SER A 109 15.32 5.17 7.52
CA SER A 109 16.64 5.78 7.38
C SER A 109 17.46 5.00 6.37
N LEU A 110 18.03 5.69 5.37
CA LEU A 110 18.98 5.11 4.42
C LEU A 110 20.38 5.63 4.75
N ILE A 111 21.29 4.75 5.18
CA ILE A 111 22.66 5.15 5.51
C ILE A 111 23.38 5.52 4.20
N GLY A 112 23.87 6.75 4.12
CA GLY A 112 24.50 7.32 2.93
C GLY A 112 23.66 8.36 2.18
N ILE A 113 22.36 8.47 2.47
CA ILE A 113 21.50 9.58 2.01
C ILE A 113 20.55 9.97 3.15
N LYS A 114 20.63 11.20 3.67
CA LYS A 114 19.58 11.71 4.58
C LYS A 114 18.29 11.91 3.80
N ILE A 115 17.42 10.90 3.79
CA ILE A 115 16.04 11.07 3.37
C ILE A 115 15.14 10.86 4.58
N ASN A 116 14.60 11.95 5.12
CA ASN A 116 13.59 11.89 6.15
C ASN A 116 12.23 11.69 5.48
N PHE A 117 11.68 10.49 5.60
CA PHE A 117 10.33 10.20 5.15
C PHE A 117 9.37 10.19 6.34
N VAL A 118 8.22 10.84 6.18
CA VAL A 118 7.11 10.77 7.12
C VAL A 118 5.92 10.15 6.39
N TRP A 119 5.55 8.92 6.78
CA TRP A 119 4.29 8.30 6.37
C TRP A 119 3.12 9.19 6.81
N PRO A 120 2.10 9.47 5.96
CA PRO A 120 1.65 8.69 4.81
C PRO A 120 1.93 9.35 3.43
N LYS A 121 2.89 10.28 3.34
CA LYS A 121 3.08 11.11 2.14
C LYS A 121 3.77 10.41 0.96
N LEU A 122 3.95 9.09 0.99
CA LEU A 122 4.63 8.36 -0.08
C LEU A 122 3.68 7.48 -0.89
N THR A 123 3.61 7.83 -2.16
CA THR A 123 2.90 7.16 -3.25
C THR A 123 3.59 5.89 -3.75
N LYS A 124 4.92 5.80 -3.67
CA LYS A 124 5.67 4.68 -4.26
C LYS A 124 6.93 4.39 -3.44
N ILE A 125 6.88 3.34 -2.64
CA ILE A 125 8.08 2.56 -2.31
C ILE A 125 7.74 1.11 -2.63
N GLN A 126 8.34 0.58 -3.68
CA GLN A 126 8.35 -0.86 -3.95
C GLN A 126 9.53 -1.45 -3.18
N ILE A 127 9.28 -1.97 -1.98
CA ILE A 127 10.25 -2.83 -1.28
C ILE A 127 9.94 -4.25 -1.74
N ASN A 128 10.67 -4.75 -2.73
CA ASN A 128 10.66 -6.18 -3.04
C ASN A 128 11.52 -6.88 -1.98
N LEU A 129 10.88 -7.58 -1.05
CA LEU A 129 11.54 -8.57 -0.21
C LEU A 129 11.48 -9.90 -0.98
N HIS A 130 12.66 -10.45 -1.30
CA HIS A 130 12.81 -11.81 -1.81
C HIS A 130 12.90 -12.80 -0.65
#